data_AF-A0A9Q4EYK3-F1
#
_entry.id   AF-A0A9Q4EYK3-F1
#
_cell.length_a   1.000
_cell.length_b   1.000
_cell.length_c   1.000
_cell.angle_alpha   90.00
_cell.angle_beta   90.00
_cell.angle_gamma   90.00
#
_symmetry.space_group_name_H-M   'P 1'
#
loop_
_entity.id
_entity.type
_entity.pdbx_description
1 polymer ?
#
loop_
_entity_poly.entity_id
_entity_poly.type
_entity_poly.pdbx_seq_one_letter_code
_entity_poly.pdbx_strand_id
1 'polypeptide(L)'
;MSTNMFEIAARNKFRFPFKGMISTEDLWDLSVENLDNVFKTLNSEMKKTKEESLLSTKSKDDEVLELKIKIVKHIVTVKQEEKEAREKKFLDRERNQKIMSIIAAKQDEQLHNMSVEELQKLLVE
;
A
#
# COMPACT_ATOMS: atom_id res chain seq x y z
N MET A 1 -2.32 -12.47 -23.83
CA MET A 1 -3.07 -11.52 -23.00
C MET A 1 -2.65 -11.74 -21.55
N SER A 2 -2.15 -10.71 -20.87
CA SER A 2 -1.82 -10.82 -19.44
C SER A 2 -3.11 -10.87 -18.64
N THR A 3 -3.61 -12.07 -18.35
CA THR A 3 -4.85 -12.27 -17.61
C THR A 3 -4.69 -11.67 -16.21
N ASN A 4 -5.42 -10.61 -15.90
CA ASN A 4 -5.36 -9.95 -14.61
C ASN A 4 -5.86 -10.92 -13.53
N MET A 5 -5.07 -11.15 -12.48
CA MET A 5 -5.42 -12.11 -11.42
C MET A 5 -6.78 -11.80 -10.76
N PHE A 6 -7.15 -10.52 -10.68
CA PHE A 6 -8.44 -10.07 -10.15
C PHE A 6 -9.59 -10.35 -11.12
N GLU A 7 -9.35 -10.24 -12.43
CA GLU A 7 -10.34 -10.60 -13.44
C GLU A 7 -10.64 -12.10 -13.40
N ILE A 8 -9.60 -12.94 -13.26
CA ILE A 8 -9.79 -14.39 -13.06
C ILE A 8 -10.58 -14.65 -11.79
N ALA A 9 -10.24 -13.97 -10.69
CA ALA A 9 -10.92 -14.15 -9.41
C ALA A 9 -12.40 -13.74 -9.48
N ALA A 10 -12.71 -12.65 -10.15
CA ALA A 10 -14.07 -12.16 -10.35
C ALA A 10 -14.88 -13.13 -11.23
N ARG A 11 -14.34 -13.54 -12.39
CA ARG A 11 -14.99 -14.48 -13.31
C ARG A 11 -15.25 -15.84 -12.66
N ASN A 12 -14.31 -16.35 -11.88
CA ASN A 12 -14.41 -17.63 -11.18
C ASN A 12 -15.03 -17.52 -9.78
N LYS A 13 -15.49 -16.32 -9.37
CA LYS A 13 -16.11 -16.06 -8.07
C LYS A 13 -15.30 -16.64 -6.90
N PHE A 14 -14.00 -16.33 -6.86
CA PHE A 14 -13.14 -16.84 -5.80
C PHE A 14 -13.68 -16.49 -4.41
N ARG A 15 -13.49 -17.44 -3.49
CA ARG A 15 -13.86 -17.33 -2.08
C ARG A 15 -12.66 -17.64 -1.20
N PHE A 16 -12.55 -16.90 -0.11
CA PHE A 16 -11.42 -16.93 0.81
C PHE A 16 -11.91 -17.30 2.21
N PRO A 17 -11.17 -18.16 2.93
CA PRO A 17 -11.57 -18.60 4.27
C PRO A 17 -11.28 -17.51 5.31
N PHE A 18 -12.33 -16.83 5.77
CA PHE A 18 -12.26 -15.85 6.85
C PHE A 18 -13.61 -15.73 7.57
N LYS A 19 -13.70 -16.26 8.80
CA LYS A 19 -14.97 -16.31 9.58
C LYS A 19 -16.17 -16.82 8.74
N GLY A 20 -15.92 -17.80 7.89
CA GLY A 20 -16.79 -18.18 6.78
C GLY A 20 -16.04 -18.04 5.44
N MET A 21 -16.78 -17.72 4.39
CA MET A 21 -16.24 -17.52 3.04
C MET A 21 -16.50 -16.09 2.60
N ILE A 22 -15.44 -15.33 2.33
CA ILE A 22 -15.53 -13.95 1.86
C ILE A 22 -15.09 -13.85 0.40
N SER A 23 -15.52 -12.78 -0.28
CA SER A 23 -15.18 -12.49 -1.67
C SER A 23 -13.82 -11.77 -1.79
N THR A 24 -13.35 -11.58 -3.03
CA THR A 24 -12.14 -10.78 -3.30
C THR A 24 -12.28 -9.32 -2.88
N GLU A 25 -13.49 -8.77 -2.95
CA GLU A 25 -13.77 -7.38 -2.57
C GLU A 25 -13.63 -7.19 -1.06
N ASP A 26 -14.20 -8.11 -0.27
CA ASP A 26 -14.16 -8.07 1.20
C ASP A 26 -12.72 -8.11 1.76
N LEU A 27 -11.75 -8.68 1.02
CA LEU A 27 -10.33 -8.66 1.41
C LEU A 27 -9.77 -7.24 1.51
N TRP A 28 -10.31 -6.29 0.74
CA TRP A 28 -9.92 -4.88 0.81
C TRP A 28 -10.39 -4.20 2.09
N ASP A 29 -11.38 -4.74 2.79
CA ASP A 29 -11.85 -4.20 4.07
C ASP A 29 -11.14 -4.82 5.29
N LEU A 30 -10.39 -5.90 5.09
CA LEU A 30 -9.67 -6.57 6.19
C LEU A 30 -8.42 -5.82 6.66
N SER A 31 -8.09 -5.93 7.95
CA SER A 31 -6.78 -5.50 8.45
C SER A 31 -5.65 -6.35 7.87
N VAL A 32 -4.41 -5.83 7.88
CA VAL A 32 -3.22 -6.56 7.42
C VAL A 32 -3.02 -7.85 8.21
N GLU A 33 -3.31 -7.83 9.52
CA GLU A 33 -3.28 -9.02 10.39
C GLU A 33 -4.29 -10.09 9.97
N ASN A 34 -5.51 -9.66 9.61
CA ASN A 34 -6.53 -10.57 9.12
C ASN A 34 -6.19 -11.14 7.74
N LEU A 35 -5.58 -10.34 6.86
CA LEU A 35 -5.06 -10.82 5.59
C LEU A 35 -3.92 -11.85 5.76
N ASP A 36 -3.05 -11.66 6.75
CA ASP A 36 -2.01 -12.64 7.10
C ASP A 36 -2.61 -13.97 7.59
N ASN A 37 -3.69 -13.92 8.38
CA ASN A 37 -4.42 -15.12 8.79
C ASN A 37 -5.01 -15.87 7.59
N VAL A 38 -5.64 -15.16 6.65
CA VAL A 38 -6.15 -15.77 5.40
C VAL A 38 -5.01 -16.39 4.58
N PHE A 39 -3.89 -15.67 4.45
CA PHE A 39 -2.71 -16.16 3.76
C PHE A 39 -2.15 -17.45 4.39
N LYS A 40 -2.05 -17.51 5.73
CA LYS A 40 -1.59 -18.70 6.45
C LYS A 40 -2.47 -19.91 6.17
N THR A 41 -3.79 -19.74 6.19
CA THR A 41 -4.74 -20.82 5.88
C THR A 41 -4.54 -21.33 4.45
N LEU A 42 -4.54 -20.44 3.46
CA LEU A 42 -4.34 -20.82 2.05
C LEU A 42 -2.96 -21.47 1.80
N ASN A 43 -1.92 -20.98 2.48
CA ASN A 43 -0.57 -21.53 2.35
C ASN A 43 -0.45 -22.91 3.01
N SER A 44 -1.19 -23.16 4.10
CA SER A 44 -1.28 -24.49 4.71
C SER A 44 -1.99 -25.48 3.79
N GLU A 45 -3.09 -25.08 3.16
CA GLU A 45 -3.79 -25.88 2.15
C GLU A 45 -2.85 -26.22 0.98
N MET A 46 -2.10 -25.23 0.47
CA MET A 46 -1.17 -25.43 -0.65
C MET A 46 -0.06 -26.42 -0.32
N LYS A 47 0.43 -26.42 0.93
CA LYS A 47 1.45 -27.36 1.38
C LYS A 47 0.90 -28.78 1.49
N LYS A 48 -0.31 -28.95 2.04
CA LYS A 48 -0.97 -30.26 2.14
C LYS A 48 -1.17 -30.88 0.76
N THR A 49 -1.69 -30.13 -0.20
CA THR A 49 -1.90 -30.63 -1.57
C THR A 49 -0.58 -31.04 -2.24
N LYS A 50 0.51 -30.31 -1.98
CA LYS A 50 1.85 -30.67 -2.49
C LYS A 50 2.44 -31.91 -1.82
N GLU A 51 2.18 -32.13 -0.53
CA GLU A 51 2.69 -33.29 0.22
C GLU A 51 1.91 -34.57 -0.11
N GLU A 52 0.61 -34.47 -0.39
CA GLU A 52 -0.25 -35.62 -0.73
C GLU A 52 -0.08 -36.10 -2.19
N SER A 53 0.42 -35.23 -3.08
CA SER A 53 0.61 -35.58 -4.50
C SER A 53 2.04 -36.03 -4.80
N LEU A 54 2.23 -37.35 -4.92
CA LEU A 54 3.46 -37.98 -5.43
C LEU A 54 3.75 -37.65 -6.91
N LEU A 55 2.72 -37.26 -7.67
CA LEU A 55 2.82 -36.90 -9.08
C LEU A 55 2.84 -35.37 -9.18
N SER A 56 3.91 -34.80 -9.74
CA SER A 56 4.10 -33.36 -9.91
C SER A 56 3.21 -32.72 -10.99
N THR A 57 2.03 -33.27 -11.26
CA THR A 57 1.06 -32.68 -12.18
C THR A 57 0.25 -31.62 -11.43
N LYS A 58 0.50 -30.34 -11.73
CA LYS A 58 -0.30 -29.24 -11.19
C LYS A 58 -1.76 -29.43 -11.56
N SER A 59 -2.62 -29.55 -10.55
CA SER A 59 -4.06 -29.58 -10.76
C SER A 59 -4.59 -28.16 -11.03
N LYS A 60 -5.79 -28.06 -11.60
CA LYS A 60 -6.48 -26.76 -11.71
C LYS A 60 -6.73 -26.11 -10.34
N ASP A 61 -6.89 -26.94 -9.31
CA ASP A 61 -7.12 -26.47 -7.94
C ASP A 61 -5.85 -25.85 -7.35
N ASP A 62 -4.67 -26.38 -7.68
CA ASP A 62 -3.38 -25.78 -7.31
C ASP A 62 -3.20 -24.40 -7.95
N GLU A 63 -3.56 -24.25 -9.23
CA GLU A 63 -3.48 -22.96 -9.93
C GLU A 63 -4.43 -21.93 -9.31
N VAL A 64 -5.65 -22.35 -8.96
CA VAL A 64 -6.62 -21.51 -8.25
C VAL A 64 -6.06 -21.09 -6.89
N LEU A 65 -5.44 -22.00 -6.14
CA LEU A 65 -4.89 -21.72 -4.82
C LEU A 65 -3.67 -20.79 -4.90
N GLU A 66 -2.78 -20.99 -5.87
CA GLU A 66 -1.68 -20.08 -6.18
C GLU A 66 -2.19 -18.67 -6.53
N LEU A 67 -3.25 -18.56 -7.33
CA LEU A 67 -3.86 -17.27 -7.68
C LEU A 67 -4.50 -16.58 -6.47
N LYS A 68 -5.23 -17.33 -5.62
CA LYS A 68 -5.77 -16.80 -4.36
C LYS A 68 -4.67 -16.24 -3.47
N ILE A 69 -3.57 -16.97 -3.33
CA ILE A 69 -2.39 -16.52 -2.57
C ILE A 69 -1.80 -15.24 -3.17
N LYS A 70 -1.63 -15.18 -4.50
CA LYS A 70 -1.11 -13.98 -5.19
C LYS A 70 -1.99 -12.75 -4.95
N ILE A 71 -3.31 -12.92 -4.99
CA ILE A 71 -4.28 -11.84 -4.72
C ILE A 71 -4.11 -11.29 -3.30
N VAL A 72 -4.08 -12.17 -2.29
CA VAL A 72 -3.91 -11.74 -0.90
C VAL A 72 -2.58 -11.00 -0.70
N LYS A 73 -1.48 -11.52 -1.27
CA LYS A 73 -0.17 -10.83 -1.23
C LYS A 73 -0.23 -9.44 -1.87
N HIS A 74 -0.83 -9.33 -3.04
CA HIS A 74 -0.96 -8.03 -3.73
C HIS A 74 -1.73 -7.02 -2.88
N ILE A 75 -2.87 -7.42 -2.29
CA ILE A 75 -3.67 -6.54 -1.43
C ILE A 75 -2.86 -6.07 -0.21
N VAL A 76 -2.11 -6.98 0.43
CA VAL A 76 -1.23 -6.63 1.56
C VAL A 76 -0.17 -5.63 1.15
N THR A 77 0.52 -5.86 0.03
CA THR A 77 1.54 -4.93 -0.50
C THR A 77 0.95 -3.56 -0.77
N VAL A 78 -0.19 -3.47 -1.48
CA VAL A 78 -0.84 -2.19 -1.78
C VAL A 78 -1.23 -1.47 -0.48
N LYS A 79 -1.79 -2.16 0.51
CA LYS A 79 -2.15 -1.55 1.79
C LYS A 79 -0.95 -1.02 2.58
N GLN A 80 0.17 -1.72 2.52
CA GLN A 80 1.42 -1.26 3.14
C GLN A 80 1.95 -0.02 2.44
N GLU A 81 2.01 -0.04 1.11
CA GLU A 81 2.42 1.11 0.29
C GLU A 81 1.53 2.33 0.51
N GLU A 82 0.21 2.15 0.59
CA GLU A 82 -0.74 3.23 0.86
C GLU A 82 -0.56 3.83 2.26
N LYS A 83 -0.27 2.99 3.26
CA LYS A 83 0.03 3.43 4.62
C LYS A 83 1.32 4.23 4.66
N GLU A 84 2.40 3.72 4.07
CA GLU A 84 3.69 4.40 3.97
C GLU A 84 3.57 5.72 3.20
N ALA A 85 2.82 5.74 2.10
CA ALA A 85 2.59 6.96 1.33
C ALA A 85 1.82 8.01 2.12
N ARG A 86 0.88 7.60 2.98
CA ARG A 86 0.14 8.50 3.87
C ARG A 86 1.03 9.09 4.95
N GLU A 87 1.86 8.27 5.58
CA GLU A 87 2.83 8.69 6.60
C GLU A 87 3.87 9.63 5.99
N LYS A 88 4.40 9.30 4.81
CA LYS A 88 5.34 10.16 4.08
C LYS A 88 4.72 11.51 3.74
N LYS A 89 3.48 11.55 3.24
CA LYS A 89 2.77 12.82 2.98
C LYS A 89 2.59 13.66 4.24
N PHE A 90 2.38 13.04 5.40
CA PHE A 90 2.30 13.76 6.67
C PHE A 90 3.66 14.36 7.05
N LEU A 91 4.72 13.56 7.01
CA LEU A 91 6.09 14.00 7.32
C LEU A 91 6.58 15.08 6.36
N ASP A 92 6.28 14.95 5.07
CA ASP A 92 6.64 15.94 4.05
C ASP A 92 5.93 17.28 4.32
N ARG A 93 4.66 17.26 4.77
CA ARG A 93 3.93 18.48 5.17
C ARG A 93 4.57 19.14 6.39
N GLU A 94 4.87 18.38 7.45
CA GLU A 94 5.54 18.94 8.64
C GLU A 94 6.92 19.50 8.31
N ARG A 95 7.69 18.78 7.48
CA ARG A 95 9.00 19.23 7.01
C ARG A 95 8.88 20.53 6.20
N ASN A 96 7.94 20.60 5.27
CA ASN A 96 7.72 21.79 4.44
C ASN A 96 7.29 23.00 5.29
N GLN A 97 6.43 22.79 6.30
CA GLN A 97 6.05 23.85 7.23
C GLN A 97 7.25 24.39 8.01
N LYS A 98 8.13 23.52 8.52
CA LYS A 98 9.37 23.93 9.21
C LYS A 98 10.33 24.67 8.28
N ILE A 99 10.47 24.21 7.03
CA ILE A 99 11.33 24.89 6.06
C ILE A 99 10.77 26.28 5.73
N MET A 100 9.46 26.40 5.56
CA MET A 100 8.81 27.67 5.26
C MET A 100 8.98 28.70 6.40
N SER A 101 8.87 28.26 7.66
CA SER A 101 9.12 29.16 8.81
C SER A 101 10.58 29.60 8.90
N ILE A 102 11.54 28.73 8.59
CA ILE A 102 12.96 29.08 8.55
C ILE A 102 13.25 30.06 7.40
N ILE A 103 12.64 29.87 6.23
CA ILE A 103 12.79 30.78 5.10
C ILE A 103 12.26 32.16 5.48
N ALA A 104 11.06 32.24 6.06
CA ALA A 104 10.48 33.50 6.52
C ALA A 104 11.40 34.21 7.54
N ALA A 105 11.87 33.48 8.56
CA ALA A 105 12.79 34.04 9.55
C ALA A 105 14.11 34.55 8.93
N LYS A 106 14.65 33.85 7.93
CA LYS A 106 15.86 34.31 7.21
C LYS A 106 15.59 35.53 6.34
N GLN A 107 14.42 35.62 5.72
CA GLN A 107 14.01 36.80 4.95
C GLN A 107 13.85 38.01 5.86
N ASP A 108 13.24 37.83 7.03
CA ASP A 108 13.11 38.88 8.05
C ASP A 108 14.49 39.33 8.56
N GLU A 109 15.39 38.39 8.87
CA GLU A 109 16.77 38.70 9.29
C GLU A 109 17.54 39.44 8.19
N GLN A 110 17.37 39.06 6.92
CA GLN A 110 17.96 39.79 5.80
C GLN A 110 17.42 41.22 5.72
N LEU A 111 16.10 41.42 5.80
CA LEU A 111 15.50 42.75 5.82
C LEU A 111 15.99 43.59 7.00
N HIS A 112 16.15 42.99 8.18
CA HIS A 112 16.71 43.67 9.36
C HIS A 112 18.17 44.10 9.19
N ASN A 113 18.94 43.36 8.39
CA ASN A 113 20.35 43.67 8.13
C ASN A 113 20.56 44.65 6.95
N MET A 114 19.52 44.95 6.16
CA MET A 114 19.60 45.92 5.07
C MET A 114 19.59 47.36 5.59
N SER A 115 20.22 48.27 4.85
CA SER A 115 20.22 49.69 5.18
C SER A 115 18.86 50.34 4.83
N VAL A 116 18.53 51.45 5.50
CA VAL A 116 17.23 52.16 5.31
C VAL A 116 17.03 52.59 3.85
N GLU A 117 18.07 53.02 3.15
CA GLU A 117 18.01 53.42 1.73
C GLU A 117 17.69 52.23 0.80
N GLU A 118 18.17 51.03 1.13
CA GLU A 118 17.90 49.81 0.36
C GLU A 118 16.48 49.30 0.61
N LEU A 119 16.00 49.39 1.86
CA LEU A 119 14.61 49.06 2.22
C LEU A 119 13.61 50.00 1.54
N GLN A 120 13.94 51.29 1.41
CA GLN A 120 13.10 52.26 0.69
C GLN A 120 12.97 51.96 -0.81
N LYS A 121 14.01 51.39 -1.45
CA LYS A 121 13.94 50.97 -2.87
C LYS A 121 13.09 49.72 -3.10
N LEU A 122 12.83 48.92 -2.06
CA LEU A 122 12.02 47.71 -2.12
C LEU A 122 10.52 47.97 -1.82
N LEU A 123 10.18 49.15 -1.28
CA LEU A 123 8.80 49.59 -1.17
C LEU A 123 8.23 49.81 -2.57
N VAL A 124 7.24 48.99 -2.94
CA VAL A 124 6.45 49.21 -4.15
C VAL A 124 5.41 50.28 -3.82
N GLU A 125 5.43 51.41 -4.55
CA GLU A 125 4.37 52.43 -4.54
C GLU A 125 3.06 51.91 -5.12
#